data_AF-A0A5A8AEL1-F1
#
_entry.id   AF-A0A5A8AEL1-F1
#
_cell.length_a   1.000
_cell.length_b   1.000
_cell.length_c   1.000
_cell.angle_alpha   90.00
_cell.angle_beta   90.00
_cell.angle_gamma   90.00
#
_symmetry.space_group_name_H-M   'P 1'
#
loop_
_entity.id
_entity.type
_entity.pdbx_description
1 polymer ?
#
loop_
_entity_poly.entity_id
_entity_poly.type
_entity_poly.pdbx_seq_one_letter_code
_entity_poly.pdbx_strand_id
1 'polypeptide(L)' 'MKTYLAVLRTDADLIKLGQELKRKKIRLTAHYKAVSVIKLQSRKAVSAEDFTEYFLSVEEDRNNFTI' A
#
# COMPACT_ATOMS: atom_id res chain seq x y z
N MET A 1 10.88 7.73 7.05
CA MET A 1 10.22 6.70 6.21
C MET A 1 8.87 7.25 5.84
N LYS A 2 8.49 7.18 4.56
CA LYS A 2 7.19 7.65 4.10
C LYS A 2 6.13 6.58 4.32
N THR A 3 4.92 7.02 4.55
CA THR A 3 3.75 6.18 4.81
C THR A 3 2.79 6.35 3.66
N TYR A 4 2.15 5.26 3.24
CA TYR A 4 1.19 5.26 2.15
C TYR A 4 -0.04 4.47 2.55
N LEU A 5 -1.20 4.88 2.02
CA LEU A 5 -2.42 4.12 2.04
C LEU A 5 -2.70 3.64 0.62
N ALA A 6 -2.90 2.34 0.46
CA ALA A 6 -3.22 1.75 -0.84
C ALA A 6 -4.57 1.04 -0.77
N VAL A 7 -5.44 1.33 -1.74
CA VAL A 7 -6.73 0.66 -1.89
C VAL A 7 -6.51 -0.61 -2.70
N LEU A 8 -6.82 -1.78 -2.13
CA LEU A 8 -6.72 -3.07 -2.79
C LEU A 8 -7.82 -3.23 -3.85
N ARG A 9 -7.48 -3.91 -4.94
CA ARG A 9 -8.47 -4.47 -5.87
C ARG A 9 -9.20 -5.64 -5.20
N THR A 10 -10.45 -5.86 -5.57
CA THR A 10 -11.30 -6.94 -5.03
C THR A 10 -10.74 -8.33 -5.34
N ASP A 11 -10.00 -8.47 -6.43
CA ASP A 11 -9.39 -9.70 -6.94
C ASP A 11 -7.88 -9.80 -6.65
N ALA A 12 -7.32 -8.91 -5.83
CA ALA A 12 -5.89 -8.87 -5.56
C ALA A 12 -5.39 -10.15 -4.84
N ASP A 13 -4.40 -10.81 -5.43
CA ASP A 13 -3.69 -11.93 -4.80
C ASP A 13 -2.74 -11.40 -3.70
N LEU A 14 -3.20 -11.46 -2.45
CA LEU A 14 -2.45 -10.96 -1.29
C LEU A 14 -1.15 -11.72 -1.02
N ILE A 15 -1.04 -12.97 -1.47
CA ILE A 15 0.18 -13.77 -1.30
C ILE A 15 1.26 -13.24 -2.23
N LYS A 16 0.94 -13.07 -3.52
CA LYS A 16 1.86 -12.47 -4.51
C LYS A 16 2.22 -11.04 -4.14
N LEU A 17 1.23 -10.24 -3.72
CA LEU A 17 1.48 -8.88 -3.23
C LEU A 17 2.51 -8.87 -2.09
N GLY A 18 2.37 -9.77 -1.11
CA GLY A 18 3.31 -9.88 0.00
C GLY A 18 4.75 -10.18 -0.44
N GLN A 19 4.92 -11.01 -1.48
CA GLN A 19 6.23 -11.30 -2.07
C GLN A 19 6.81 -10.09 -2.79
N GLU A 20 6.00 -9.37 -3.58
CA GLU A 20 6.42 -8.17 -4.29
C GLU A 20 6.84 -7.04 -3.34
N LEU A 21 6.05 -6.79 -2.29
CA LEU A 21 6.36 -5.79 -1.26
C LEU A 21 7.70 -6.11 -0.60
N LYS A 22 7.94 -7.39 -0.25
CA LYS A 22 9.24 -7.84 0.30
C LYS A 22 10.39 -7.59 -0.69
N ARG A 23 10.22 -7.95 -1.96
CA ARG A 23 11.22 -7.74 -3.03
C ARG A 23 11.58 -6.26 -3.18
N LYS A 24 10.58 -5.37 -3.12
CA LYS A 24 10.77 -3.91 -3.20
C LYS A 24 11.14 -3.25 -1.85
N LYS A 25 11.34 -4.03 -0.78
CA LYS A 25 11.64 -3.57 0.59
C LYS A 25 10.60 -2.59 1.15
N ILE A 26 9.34 -2.81 0.81
CA ILE A 26 8.18 -2.06 1.31
C ILE A 26 7.58 -2.85 2.46
N ARG A 27 7.31 -2.18 3.58
CA ARG A 27 6.75 -2.80 4.78
C ARG A 27 5.24 -2.61 4.80
N LEU A 28 4.48 -3.70 4.89
CA LEU A 28 3.07 -3.66 5.27
C LEU A 28 2.97 -3.42 6.77
N THR A 29 2.24 -2.39 7.18
CA THR A 29 2.11 -1.95 8.59
C THR A 29 0.71 -2.12 9.15
N ALA A 30 -0.33 -2.04 8.31
CA ALA A 30 -1.70 -2.34 8.69
C ALA A 30 -2.52 -2.83 7.49
N HIS A 31 -3.62 -3.55 7.77
CA HIS A 31 -4.61 -3.96 6.78
C HIS A 31 -6.01 -3.72 7.35
N TYR A 32 -6.70 -2.73 6.80
CA TYR A 32 -8.07 -2.36 7.11
C TYR A 32 -9.04 -3.17 6.23
N LYS A 33 -9.26 -4.43 6.60
CA LYS A 33 -10.05 -5.39 5.82
C LYS A 33 -11.46 -4.90 5.46
N ALA A 34 -12.12 -4.15 6.37
CA ALA A 34 -13.49 -3.67 6.17
C ALA A 34 -13.63 -2.71 4.97
N VAL A 35 -12.54 -2.03 4.59
CA VAL A 35 -12.51 -1.06 3.49
C VAL A 35 -11.50 -1.41 2.41
N SER A 36 -10.93 -2.62 2.46
CA SER A 36 -9.90 -3.09 1.52
C SER A 36 -8.72 -2.13 1.37
N VAL A 37 -8.30 -1.47 2.47
CA VAL A 37 -7.13 -0.56 2.46
C VAL A 37 -5.98 -1.17 3.22
N ILE A 38 -4.76 -1.00 2.72
CA ILE A 38 -3.53 -1.36 3.43
C ILE A 38 -2.65 -0.14 3.69
N LYS A 39 -1.92 -0.18 4.81
CA LYS A 39 -0.94 0.84 5.17
C LYS A 39 0.46 0.34 4.89
N LEU A 40 1.18 1.04 4.02
CA LEU A 40 2.54 0.71 3.60
C LEU A 40 3.53 1.72 4.17
N GLN A 41 4.75 1.28 4.40
CA GLN A 41 5.86 2.13 4.79
C GLN A 41 7.07 1.82 3.90
N SER A 42 7.62 2.85 3.29
CA SER A 42 8.74 2.71 2.36
C SER A 42 9.71 3.89 2.50
N ARG A 43 10.98 3.64 2.14
CA ARG A 43 11.95 4.74 1.94
C ARG A 43 11.81 5.37 0.56
N LYS A 44 11.29 4.63 -0.42
CA LYS A 44 11.06 5.08 -1.79
C LYS A 44 9.61 5.50 -2.00
N ALA A 45 9.36 6.26 -3.06
CA ALA A 45 8.00 6.50 -3.57
C ALA A 45 7.31 5.15 -3.87
N VAL A 46 6.02 5.07 -3.56
CA VAL A 46 5.16 3.94 -3.94
C VAL A 46 4.10 4.51 -4.86
N SER A 47 4.06 4.04 -6.11
CA SER A 47 3.01 4.40 -7.08
C SER A 47 2.02 3.25 -7.23
N ALA A 48 0.76 3.56 -7.57
CA ALA A 48 -0.21 2.53 -7.96
C ALA A 48 0.20 1.84 -9.26
N GLU A 49 0.90 2.54 -10.15
CA GLU A 49 1.37 2.03 -11.45
C GLU A 49 2.33 0.85 -11.28
N ASP A 50 3.14 0.89 -10.22
CA ASP A 50 4.08 -0.17 -9.83
C ASP A 50 3.40 -1.46 -9.35
N PHE A 51 2.09 -1.40 -9.10
CA PHE A 51 1.28 -2.43 -8.45
C PHE A 51 -0.14 -2.49 -9.05
N THR A 52 -0.27 -2.26 -10.36
CA THR A 52 -1.57 -2.13 -11.05
C THR A 52 -2.48 -3.36 -10.91
N GLU A 53 -1.89 -4.54 -10.71
CA GLU A 53 -2.62 -5.79 -10.44
C GLU A 53 -3.20 -5.87 -9.02
N TYR A 54 -2.71 -5.06 -8.08
CA TYR A 54 -3.03 -5.14 -6.66
C TYR A 54 -3.75 -3.90 -6.13
N PHE A 55 -3.39 -2.70 -6.61
CA PHE A 55 -3.87 -1.43 -6.07
C PHE A 55 -4.74 -0.69 -7.09
N LEU A 56 -5.87 -0.18 -6.62
CA LEU A 56 -6.70 0.79 -7.35
C LEU A 56 -6.10 2.20 -7.24
N SER A 57 -5.58 2.55 -6.07
CA SER A 57 -4.94 3.84 -5.82
C SER A 57 -3.93 3.72 -4.69
N VAL A 58 -2.97 4.64 -4.65
CA VAL A 58 -1.97 4.78 -3.60
C VAL A 58 -1.81 6.26 -3.28
N GLU A 59 -2.00 6.62 -2.01
CA GLU A 59 -1.83 7.98 -1.52
C GLU A 59 -0.72 8.03 -0.47
N GLU A 60 0.15 9.05 -0.54
CA GLU A 60 1.13 9.32 0.53
C GLU A 60 0.37 9.89 1.74
N ASP A 61 0.45 9.19 2.87
CA ASP A 61 -0.09 9.65 4.15
C ASP A 61 0.81 10.78 4.66
N ARG A 62 0.48 12.01 4.25
CA ARG A 62 1.23 13.23 4.58
C ARG A 62 0.98 13.72 6.01
N ASN A 63 0.23 12.99 6.83
CA ASN A 63 -0.08 13.37 8.20
C ASN A 63 -0.69 14.79 8.30
N ASN A 64 -1.42 15.24 7.28
CA ASN A 64 -2.02 16.58 7.21
C ASN A 64 -3.26 16.75 8.11
N PHE A 65 -3.63 15.74 8.91
CA PHE A 65 -4.66 15.86 9.92
C PHE A 65 -4.07 16.46 11.20
N THR A 66 -3.66 17.72 11.15
CA THR A 66 -3.68 18.59 12.33
C THR A 66 -5.15 18.93 12.55
N ILE A 67 -5.79 18.25 13.51
CA ILE A 67 -7.09 18.67 14.06
C ILE A 67 -6.80 19.59 15.24
#